data_AF-A0ABC8J603-F1
#
_entry.id   AF-A0ABC8J603-F1
#
_cell.length_a   1.000
_cell.length_b   1.000
_cell.length_c   1.000
_cell.angle_alpha   90.00
_cell.angle_beta   90.00
_cell.angle_gamma   90.00
#
_symmetry.space_group_name_H-M   'P 1'
#
loop_
_entity.id
_entity.type
_entity.pdbx_description
1 polymer ?
#
loop_
_entity_poly.entity_id
_entity_poly.type
_entity_poly.pdbx_seq_one_letter_code
_entity_poly.pdbx_strand_id
1 'polypeptide(L)' 'MEKQNQQTVCGQEALLLLNCVTESPFDQEKCLRFLQSLRECVLSKKVNKFVIPSQEHANEGAAGSATKRPS' A
#
# COMPACT_ATOMS: atom_id res chain seq x y z
N MET A 1 -1.58 -22.46 8.91
CA MET A 1 -0.70 -21.26 8.87
C MET A 1 -1.51 -20.08 9.32
N GLU A 2 -1.45 -19.75 10.61
CA GLU A 2 -2.15 -18.58 11.15
C GLU A 2 -1.32 -17.35 10.80
N LYS A 3 -1.75 -16.66 9.74
CA LYS A 3 -1.16 -15.39 9.33
C LYS A 3 -1.47 -14.42 10.46
N GLN A 4 -0.49 -14.16 11.34
CA GLN A 4 -0.57 -13.11 12.34
C GLN A 4 -1.03 -11.85 11.60
N ASN A 5 -2.29 -11.50 11.79
CA ASN A 5 -2.91 -10.33 11.22
C ASN A 5 -2.32 -9.16 11.98
N GLN A 6 -1.10 -8.77 11.60
CA GLN A 6 -0.55 -7.46 11.92
C GLN A 6 -1.55 -6.49 11.32
N GLN A 7 -2.54 -6.08 12.12
CA GLN A 7 -3.54 -5.11 11.69
C GLN A 7 -2.77 -3.90 11.19
N THR A 8 -2.81 -3.71 9.87
CA THR A 8 -2.19 -2.56 9.24
C THR A 8 -2.77 -1.32 9.88
N VAL A 9 -1.92 -0.48 10.45
CA VAL A 9 -2.36 0.72 11.16
C VAL A 9 -3.19 1.58 10.19
N CYS A 10 -4.43 1.89 10.59
CA CYS A 10 -5.42 2.62 9.78
C CYS A 10 -5.85 1.95 8.46
N GLY A 11 -5.59 0.63 8.31
CA GLY A 11 -5.91 -0.11 7.08
C GLY A 11 -7.40 -0.25 6.82
N GLN A 12 -8.23 -0.30 7.87
CA GLN A 12 -9.67 -0.38 7.75
C GLN A 12 -10.26 0.90 7.15
N GLU A 13 -9.82 2.06 7.64
CA GLU A 13 -10.24 3.37 7.17
C GLU A 13 -9.80 3.61 5.73
N ALA A 14 -8.58 3.19 5.38
CA ALA A 14 -8.07 3.24 4.02
C ALA A 14 -8.90 2.36 3.08
N LEU A 15 -9.23 1.13 3.49
CA LEU A 15 -10.06 0.22 2.71
C LEU A 15 -11.46 0.79 2.46
N LEU A 16 -12.10 1.39 3.47
CA LEU A 16 -13.41 2.02 3.33
C LEU A 16 -13.39 3.18 2.34
N LEU A 17 -12.36 4.03 2.40
CA LEU A 17 -12.17 5.13 1.46
C LEU A 17 -11.95 4.61 0.02
N LEU A 18 -11.11 3.59 -0.15
CA LEU A 18 -10.85 2.97 -1.45
C LEU A 18 -12.10 2.31 -2.05
N ASN A 19 -12.90 1.63 -1.22
CA ASN A 19 -14.17 1.08 -1.69
C ASN A 19 -15.14 2.20 -2.09
N CYS A 20 -15.21 3.30 -1.33
CA CYS A 20 -16.08 4.42 -1.65
C CYS A 20 -15.81 5.03 -3.02
N VAL A 21 -14.55 5.22 -3.40
CA VAL A 21 -14.20 5.80 -4.72
C VAL A 21 -14.52 4.86 -5.90
N THR A 22 -14.75 3.57 -5.64
CA THR A 22 -15.19 2.60 -6.65
C THR A 22 -16.71 2.52 -6.78
N GLU A 23 -17.47 3.12 -5.86
CA GLU A 23 -18.94 3.11 -5.92
C GLU A 23 -19.45 3.94 -7.09
N SER A 24 -20.55 3.47 -7.69
CA SER A 24 -21.27 4.16 -8.76
C SER A 24 -22.77 4.12 -8.45
N PRO A 25 -23.43 5.28 -8.26
CA PRO A 25 -22.90 6.64 -8.44
C PRO A 25 -21.88 7.04 -7.37
N PHE A 26 -20.93 7.90 -7.76
CA PHE A 26 -19.93 8.43 -6.86
C PHE A 26 -20.58 9.40 -5.86
N ASP A 27 -20.45 9.10 -4.56
CA ASP A 27 -20.91 9.94 -3.46
C ASP A 27 -19.71 10.64 -2.80
N GLN A 28 -19.46 11.88 -3.24
CA GLN A 28 -18.34 12.67 -2.75
C GLN A 28 -18.39 12.92 -1.25
N GLU A 29 -19.58 13.17 -0.69
CA GLU A 29 -19.74 13.54 0.73
C GLU A 29 -19.50 12.31 1.63
N LYS A 30 -19.94 11.13 1.18
CA LYS A 30 -19.62 9.85 1.82
C LYS A 30 -18.11 9.58 1.82
N CYS A 31 -17.43 9.76 0.67
CA CYS A 31 -15.99 9.50 0.61
C CYS A 31 -15.19 10.52 1.44
N LEU A 32 -15.65 11.78 1.52
CA LEU A 32 -15.07 12.80 2.40
C LEU A 32 -15.13 12.40 3.87
N ARG A 33 -16.21 11.76 4.32
CA ARG A 33 -16.32 11.24 5.69
C ARG A 33 -15.30 10.14 5.97
N PHE A 34 -15.12 9.17 5.06
CA PHE A 34 -14.09 8.14 5.21
C PHE A 34 -12.67 8.72 5.20
N LEU A 35 -12.42 9.75 4.39
CA LEU A 35 -11.14 10.47 4.40
C LEU A 35 -10.85 11.14 5.74
N GLN A 36 -11.86 11.75 6.38
CA GLN A 36 -11.70 12.37 7.69
C GLN A 36 -11.38 11.32 8.76
N SER A 37 -12.07 10.18 8.76
CA SER A 37 -11.78 9.06 9.67
C SER A 37 -10.36 8.53 9.47
N LEU A 38 -9.91 8.36 8.21
CA LEU A 38 -8.54 7.95 7.92
C LEU A 38 -7.52 8.95 8.45
N ARG A 39 -7.76 10.26 8.23
CA ARG A 39 -6.90 11.34 8.74
C ARG A 39 -6.79 11.30 10.26
N GLU A 40 -7.92 11.14 10.96
CA GLU A 40 -7.95 11.04 12.41
C GLU A 40 -7.11 9.85 12.91
N CYS A 41 -7.29 8.67 12.31
CA CYS A 41 -6.52 7.49 12.68
C CYS A 41 -5.01 7.71 12.49
N VAL A 42 -4.59 8.27 11.34
CA VAL A 42 -3.17 8.50 11.01
C VAL A 42 -2.52 9.46 12.01
N LEU A 43 -3.21 10.55 12.35
CA LEU A 43 -2.73 11.53 13.33
C LEU A 43 -2.68 10.93 14.74
N SER A 44 -3.69 10.17 15.12
CA SER A 44 -3.78 9.52 16.44
C SER A 44 -2.71 8.44 16.63
N LYS A 45 -2.45 7.64 15.59
CA LYS A 45 -1.47 6.55 15.63
C LYS A 45 -0.05 6.97 15.25
N LYS A 46 0.18 8.27 14.97
CA LYS A 46 1.47 8.83 14.54
C LYS A 46 2.12 8.02 13.40
N VAL A 47 1.31 7.64 12.40
CA VAL A 47 1.83 6.90 11.26
C VAL A 47 2.68 7.84 10.42
N ASN A 48 3.99 7.75 10.57
CA ASN A 48 4.94 8.54 9.81
C ASN A 48 5.37 7.74 8.57
N LYS A 49 4.87 8.18 7.40
CA LYS A 49 5.15 7.67 6.06
C LYS A 49 4.50 6.33 5.71
N PHE A 50 3.52 6.39 4.83
CA PHE A 50 3.09 5.23 4.04
C PHE A 50 4.06 5.06 2.88
N VAL A 51 4.72 3.91 2.81
CA VAL A 51 5.56 3.53 1.67
C VAL A 51 4.78 2.48 0.91
N ILE A 52 4.46 2.75 -0.36
CA ILE A 52 4.08 1.68 -1.28
C ILE A 52 5.41 1.00 -1.62
N PRO A 53 5.60 -0.30 -1.30
CA PRO A 53 6.81 -0.99 -1.72
C PRO A 53 6.89 -0.88 -3.24
N SER A 54 7.85 -0.11 -3.74
CA SER A 54 8.28 -0.22 -5.12
C SER A 54 8.70 -1.67 -5.34
N GLN A 55 8.32 -2.28 -6.45
CA GLN A 55 8.84 -3.58 -6.88
C GLN A 55 10.32 -3.47 -7.31
N GLU A 56 11.17 -3.06 -6.38
CA GLU A 56 12.62 -3.22 -6.41
C GLU A 56 12.89 -4.05 -5.15
N HIS A 57 12.98 -5.37 -5.20
CA HIS A 57 14.13 -6.12 -5.67
C HIS A 57 13.67 -7.58 -5.89
N ALA A 58 13.44 -7.96 -7.15
CA ALA A 58 13.53 -9.34 -7.61
C ALA A 58 14.68 -9.43 -8.61
N ASN A 59 15.87 -9.01 -8.22
CA ASN A 59 17.08 -9.29 -8.96
C ASN A 59 18.30 -9.21 -8.06
N GLU A 60 18.59 -10.31 -7.36
CA GLU A 60 19.94 -10.60 -6.90
C GLU A 60 20.25 -12.08 -7.14
N GLY A 61 21.18 -12.34 -8.04
CA GLY A 61 22.11 -13.45 -7.88
C GLY A 61 21.93 -14.69 -8.76
N ALA A 62 22.09 -14.57 -10.08
CA ALA A 62 22.79 -15.60 -10.83
C ALA A 62 24.13 -15.02 -11.32
N ALA A 63 25.18 -15.46 -10.64
CA ALA A 63 26.56 -15.07 -10.80
C ALA A 63 27.09 -15.31 -12.22
N GLY A 64 28.17 -14.59 -12.53
CA GLY A 64 28.67 -14.41 -13.88
C GLY A 64 29.13 -15.66 -14.62
N SER A 65 29.21 -15.51 -15.93
CA SER A 65 30.18 -16.21 -16.75
C SER A 65 30.60 -15.27 -17.87
N ALA A 66 31.80 -14.72 -17.68
CA ALA A 66 32.55 -14.10 -18.74
C ALA A 66 32.72 -15.08 -19.90
N THR A 67 32.49 -14.65 -21.13
CA THR A 67 33.27 -15.08 -22.30
C THR A 67 33.05 -14.08 -23.44
N LYS A 68 34.17 -13.55 -23.92
CA LYS A 68 34.28 -12.62 -25.03
C LYS A 68 33.69 -13.23 -26.32
N ARG A 69 32.94 -12.45 -27.11
CA ARG A 69 32.90 -12.64 -28.57
C ARG A 69 34.10 -11.89 -29.16
N PRO A 70 34.92 -12.56 -29.98
CA PRO A 70 34.95 -12.15 -31.39
C PRO A 70 35.22 -13.28 -32.39
N SER A 71 34.41 -13.36 -33.45
CA SER A 71 34.76 -13.43 -34.88
C SER A 71 33.48 -13.44 -35.70
#